data_AF-A0A6C2YXX2-F1
#
_entry.id   AF-A0A6C2YXX2-F1
#
_cell.length_a   1.000
_cell.length_b   1.000
_cell.length_c   1.000
_cell.angle_alpha   90.00
_cell.angle_beta   90.00
_cell.angle_gamma   90.00
#
_symmetry.space_group_name_H-M   'P 1'
#
loop_
_entity.id
_entity.type
_entity.pdbx_description
1 polymer ?
#
loop_
_entity_poly.entity_id
_entity_poly.type
_entity_poly.pdbx_seq_one_letter_code
_entity_poly.pdbx_strand_id
1 'polypeptide(L)'
;MITFLRKLFGGGPLRSEKEIYRYWDGRQWQNADPIRIQLKLVEIGGDNWTDMLQGLRALQASKLPLTPAMQAQRLKQGLLALADVAELARKVFGVQPYGMEKGKAVGLTEAECLGLITDFLDWVDHLVEDVRPFASWPAATELAFLDSPDDSTIAPSADSTSDAASSETGGATPSPKDSLQSSEVS
;
A
#
# COMPACT_ATOMS: atom_id res chain seq x y z
N MET A 1 12.51 -0.53 20.90
CA MET A 1 13.96 -0.26 20.89
C MET A 1 14.49 -0.43 19.45
N ILE A 2 13.93 0.30 18.47
CA ILE A 2 14.31 0.20 17.03
C ILE A 2 14.56 1.60 16.41
N THR A 3 14.12 2.68 17.07
CA THR A 3 14.15 4.05 16.54
C THR A 3 15.54 4.71 16.51
N PHE A 4 16.61 4.05 16.98
CA PHE A 4 17.92 4.69 17.20
C PHE A 4 18.92 4.56 16.02
N LEU A 5 18.56 3.88 14.92
CA LEU A 5 19.50 3.60 13.82
C LEU A 5 19.39 4.56 12.61
N ARG A 6 18.49 5.54 12.59
CA ARG A 6 18.32 6.48 11.45
C ARG A 6 19.42 7.56 11.32
N LYS A 7 20.36 7.68 12.26
CA LYS A 7 21.25 8.85 12.36
C LYS A 7 22.69 8.68 11.82
N LEU A 8 23.00 7.59 11.11
CA LEU A 8 24.39 7.29 10.70
C LEU A 8 24.69 7.33 9.19
N PHE A 9 23.73 7.67 8.32
CA PHE A 9 23.99 7.78 6.88
C PHE A 9 23.86 9.23 6.43
N GLY A 10 24.98 9.95 6.60
CA GLY A 10 25.14 11.35 6.26
C GLY A 10 25.17 11.65 4.77
N GLY A 11 24.92 12.93 4.47
CA GLY A 11 24.82 13.50 3.15
C GLY A 11 26.08 13.38 2.30
N GLY A 12 25.87 12.98 1.05
CA GLY A 12 26.78 13.11 -0.07
C GLY A 12 26.01 13.62 -1.30
N PRO A 13 26.67 14.26 -2.27
CA PRO A 13 26.00 14.98 -3.35
C PRO A 13 25.43 14.03 -4.43
N LEU A 14 24.15 14.26 -4.75
CA LEU A 14 23.42 13.98 -6.00
C LEU A 14 23.98 12.83 -6.87
N ARG A 15 23.59 11.60 -6.55
CA ARG A 15 23.50 10.51 -7.52
C ARG A 15 22.06 10.04 -7.56
N SER A 16 21.53 9.84 -8.76
CA SER A 16 20.21 9.28 -9.06
C SER A 16 20.10 7.80 -8.66
N GLU A 17 20.57 7.46 -7.47
CA GLU A 17 20.38 6.17 -6.87
C GLU A 17 18.94 6.17 -6.40
N LYS A 18 18.10 5.37 -7.08
CA LYS A 18 16.69 5.23 -6.71
C LYS A 18 16.63 4.97 -5.21
N GLU A 19 15.90 5.80 -4.48
CA GLU A 19 15.70 5.61 -3.05
C GLU A 19 14.92 4.30 -2.87
N ILE A 20 15.65 3.28 -2.44
CA ILE A 20 15.12 1.93 -2.23
C ILE A 20 14.83 1.80 -0.74
N TYR A 21 13.61 1.42 -0.40
CA TYR A 21 13.22 1.17 0.97
C TYR A 21 13.85 -0.14 1.45
N ARG A 22 14.53 -0.12 2.61
CA ARG A 22 15.22 -1.28 3.17
C ARG A 22 14.61 -1.68 4.50
N TYR A 23 14.29 -2.97 4.65
CA TYR A 23 13.63 -3.50 5.84
C TYR A 23 14.16 -4.87 6.25
N TRP A 24 13.88 -5.29 7.48
CA TRP A 24 14.21 -6.62 8.00
C TRP A 24 13.00 -7.54 7.90
N ASP A 25 13.12 -8.69 7.22
CA ASP A 25 12.00 -9.65 7.04
C ASP A 25 11.89 -10.73 8.14
N GLY A 26 12.71 -10.61 9.20
CA GLY A 26 12.85 -11.62 10.25
C GLY A 26 14.00 -12.61 10.01
N ARG A 27 14.62 -12.62 8.82
CA ARG A 27 15.74 -13.49 8.46
C ARG A 27 16.93 -12.72 7.89
N GLN A 28 16.65 -11.73 7.04
CA GLN A 28 17.65 -10.94 6.33
C GLN A 28 17.12 -9.53 6.01
N TRP A 29 18.04 -8.65 5.61
CA TRP A 29 17.68 -7.35 5.08
C TRP A 29 17.19 -7.49 3.64
N GLN A 30 16.04 -6.89 3.37
CA GLN A 30 15.40 -6.84 2.06
C GLN A 30 15.35 -5.41 1.57
N ASN A 31 15.36 -5.27 0.25
CA ASN A 31 15.25 -4.03 -0.46
C ASN A 31 13.96 -4.07 -1.28
N ALA A 32 13.12 -3.05 -1.18
CA ALA A 32 11.89 -2.96 -1.93
C ALA A 32 11.74 -1.61 -2.62
N ASP A 33 11.22 -1.68 -3.84
CA ASP A 33 10.81 -0.51 -4.59
C ASP A 33 9.53 0.06 -3.96
N PRO A 34 9.53 1.34 -3.53
CA PRO A 34 8.39 1.92 -2.86
C PRO A 34 7.14 2.01 -3.74
N ILE A 35 7.32 2.18 -5.06
CA ILE A 35 6.20 2.18 -6.00
C ILE A 35 5.54 0.80 -6.03
N ARG A 36 6.34 -0.28 -5.99
CA ARG A 36 5.80 -1.64 -5.94
C ARG A 36 5.07 -1.93 -4.63
N ILE A 37 5.59 -1.42 -3.50
CA ILE A 37 4.89 -1.54 -2.21
C ILE A 37 3.54 -0.81 -2.28
N GLN A 38 3.52 0.42 -2.80
CA GLN A 38 2.29 1.21 -2.94
C GLN A 38 1.26 0.51 -3.85
N LEU A 39 1.68 -0.02 -4.99
CA LEU A 39 0.79 -0.77 -5.89
C LEU A 39 0.22 -2.01 -5.20
N LYS A 40 1.03 -2.76 -4.45
CA LYS A 40 0.55 -3.92 -3.67
C LYS A 40 -0.40 -3.54 -2.54
N LEU A 41 -0.19 -2.39 -1.89
CA LEU A 41 -1.11 -1.89 -0.87
C LEU A 41 -2.51 -1.65 -1.45
N VAL A 42 -2.57 -1.04 -2.63
CA VAL A 42 -3.83 -0.81 -3.36
C VAL A 42 -4.43 -2.14 -3.86
N GLU A 43 -3.62 -3.02 -4.43
CA GLU A 43 -4.08 -4.31 -4.97
C GLU A 43 -4.66 -5.23 -3.87
N ILE A 44 -3.98 -5.33 -2.73
CA ILE A 44 -4.33 -6.28 -1.67
C ILE A 44 -5.32 -5.67 -0.67
N GLY A 45 -5.14 -4.39 -0.34
CA GLY A 45 -5.97 -3.69 0.62
C GLY A 45 -7.23 -3.04 0.02
N GLY A 46 -7.34 -3.03 -1.32
CA GLY A 46 -8.43 -2.36 -2.04
C GLY A 46 -8.43 -0.86 -1.80
N ASP A 47 -9.58 -0.19 -1.93
CA ASP A 47 -9.69 1.25 -1.69
C ASP A 47 -9.65 1.63 -0.20
N ASN A 48 -9.84 0.65 0.69
CA ASN A 48 -10.05 0.89 2.14
C ASN A 48 -8.75 0.85 2.96
N TRP A 49 -7.60 0.54 2.36
CA TRP A 49 -6.34 0.38 3.13
C TRP A 49 -5.92 1.65 3.86
N THR A 50 -6.19 2.82 3.28
CA THR A 50 -5.96 4.12 3.90
C THR A 50 -6.86 4.31 5.12
N ASP A 51 -8.13 3.95 5.01
CA ASP A 51 -9.12 4.08 6.08
C ASP A 51 -8.78 3.16 7.26
N MET A 52 -8.28 1.95 6.99
CA MET A 52 -7.80 1.04 8.03
C MET A 52 -6.65 1.66 8.84
N LEU A 53 -5.66 2.22 8.14
CA LEU A 53 -4.51 2.87 8.78
C LEU A 53 -4.91 4.14 9.53
N GLN A 54 -5.80 4.94 8.95
CA GLN A 54 -6.33 6.13 9.59
C GLN A 54 -7.16 5.77 10.84
N GLY A 55 -7.94 4.70 10.78
CA GLY A 55 -8.67 4.15 11.91
C GLY A 55 -7.74 3.75 13.06
N LEU A 56 -6.63 3.08 12.76
CA LEU A 56 -5.60 2.75 13.77
C LEU A 56 -4.97 4.01 14.39
N ARG A 57 -4.61 5.00 13.58
CA ARG A 57 -4.06 6.28 14.08
C ARG A 57 -5.08 7.01 14.96
N ALA A 58 -6.35 7.05 14.56
CA ALA A 58 -7.43 7.66 15.34
C ALA A 58 -7.65 6.92 16.68
N LEU A 59 -7.56 5.58 16.66
CA LEU A 59 -7.64 4.76 17.87
C LEU A 59 -6.49 5.04 18.84
N GLN A 60 -5.30 5.39 18.36
CA GLN A 60 -4.18 5.80 19.22
C GLN A 60 -4.33 7.25 19.73
N ALA A 61 -4.84 8.16 18.90
CA ALA A 61 -4.90 9.58 19.20
C ALA A 61 -6.01 9.97 20.18
N SER A 62 -7.12 9.22 20.24
CA SER A 62 -8.26 9.66 21.03
C SER A 62 -8.00 9.51 22.55
N LYS A 63 -8.07 10.62 23.27
CA LYS A 63 -7.99 10.68 24.75
C LYS A 63 -9.36 10.80 25.43
N LEU A 64 -10.43 10.38 24.75
CA LEU A 64 -11.78 10.56 25.25
C LEU A 64 -12.01 9.74 26.53
N PRO A 65 -12.67 10.32 27.56
CA PRO A 65 -13.07 9.56 28.72
C PRO A 65 -14.14 8.56 28.30
N LEU A 66 -13.77 7.28 28.32
CA LEU A 66 -14.64 6.17 27.93
C LEU A 66 -15.09 5.42 29.17
N THR A 67 -16.33 4.96 29.17
CA THR A 67 -16.79 4.00 30.17
C THR A 67 -15.99 2.69 30.03
N PRO A 68 -15.83 1.90 31.11
CA PRO A 68 -15.10 0.63 31.04
C PRO A 68 -15.63 -0.33 29.96
N ALA A 69 -16.94 -0.36 29.75
CA ALA A 69 -17.57 -1.18 28.71
C ALA A 69 -17.17 -0.71 27.29
N MET A 70 -17.16 0.60 27.04
CA MET A 70 -16.73 1.15 25.76
C MET A 70 -15.23 0.96 25.52
N GLN A 71 -14.40 1.03 26.58
CA GLN A 71 -12.97 0.71 26.48
C GLN A 71 -12.74 -0.73 26.04
N ALA A 72 -13.44 -1.70 26.64
CA ALA A 72 -13.31 -3.11 26.27
C ALA A 72 -13.73 -3.36 24.82
N GLN A 73 -14.86 -2.79 24.38
CA GLN A 73 -15.33 -2.91 23.00
C GLN A 73 -14.33 -2.29 22.01
N ARG A 74 -13.84 -1.09 22.32
CA ARG A 74 -12.84 -0.41 21.50
C ARG A 74 -11.54 -1.18 21.42
N LEU A 75 -11.08 -1.76 22.53
CA LEU A 75 -9.87 -2.57 22.56
C LEU A 75 -10.04 -3.81 21.68
N LYS A 76 -11.19 -4.48 21.75
CA LYS A 76 -11.51 -5.61 20.88
C LYS A 76 -11.51 -5.22 19.39
N GLN A 77 -12.16 -4.12 19.04
CA GLN A 77 -12.17 -3.60 17.66
C GLN A 77 -10.77 -3.20 17.20
N GLY A 78 -9.99 -2.57 18.07
CA GLY A 78 -8.60 -2.20 17.80
C GLY A 78 -7.72 -3.43 17.56
N LEU A 79 -7.86 -4.50 18.34
CA LEU A 79 -7.11 -5.73 18.13
C LEU A 79 -7.43 -6.40 16.78
N LEU A 80 -8.70 -6.42 16.38
CA LEU A 80 -9.10 -6.96 15.07
C LEU A 80 -8.49 -6.11 13.93
N ALA A 81 -8.63 -4.78 13.99
CA ALA A 81 -8.04 -3.90 12.99
C ALA A 81 -6.50 -4.00 12.94
N LEU A 82 -5.84 -4.20 14.09
CA LEU A 82 -4.40 -4.42 14.16
C LEU A 82 -3.99 -5.73 13.49
N ALA A 83 -4.76 -6.81 13.69
CA ALA A 83 -4.50 -8.09 13.04
C ALA A 83 -4.66 -7.99 11.51
N ASP A 84 -5.70 -7.30 11.04
CA ASP A 84 -5.95 -7.09 9.61
C ASP A 84 -4.81 -6.30 8.95
N VAL A 85 -4.35 -5.22 9.59
CA VAL A 85 -3.22 -4.41 9.09
C VAL A 85 -1.90 -5.17 9.15
N ALA A 86 -1.66 -5.97 10.20
CA ALA A 86 -0.50 -6.84 10.27
C ALA A 86 -0.51 -7.89 9.14
N GLU A 87 -1.66 -8.47 8.82
CA GLU A 87 -1.82 -9.40 7.72
C GLU A 87 -1.58 -8.72 6.36
N LEU A 88 -2.13 -7.51 6.16
CA LEU A 88 -1.87 -6.71 4.97
C LEU A 88 -0.36 -6.47 4.80
N ALA A 89 0.32 -6.03 5.87
CA ALA A 89 1.76 -5.81 5.85
C ALA A 89 2.53 -7.08 5.47
N ARG A 90 2.18 -8.25 6.03
CA ARG A 90 2.81 -9.53 5.65
C ARG A 90 2.67 -9.81 4.16
N LYS A 91 1.47 -9.63 3.59
CA LYS A 91 1.21 -9.91 2.16
C LYS A 91 1.97 -8.93 1.26
N VAL A 92 1.95 -7.65 1.60
CA VAL A 92 2.62 -6.59 0.81
C VAL A 92 4.14 -6.79 0.79
N PHE A 93 4.74 -6.99 1.96
CA PHE A 93 6.19 -7.13 2.13
C PHE A 93 6.71 -8.57 1.93
N GLY A 94 5.81 -9.53 1.74
CA GLY A 94 6.17 -10.95 1.58
C GLY A 94 6.81 -11.56 2.83
N VAL A 95 6.43 -11.07 4.02
CA VAL A 95 7.02 -11.48 5.29
C VAL A 95 6.27 -12.66 5.88
N GLN A 96 7.00 -13.64 6.41
CA GLN A 96 6.41 -14.81 7.06
C GLN A 96 5.93 -14.47 8.47
N PRO A 97 4.83 -15.09 8.94
CA PRO A 97 4.41 -14.97 10.33
C PRO A 97 5.50 -15.56 11.25
N TYR A 98 5.63 -14.98 12.44
CA TYR A 98 6.58 -15.44 13.45
C TYR A 98 6.41 -16.94 13.76
N GLY A 99 7.51 -17.66 13.76
CA GLY A 99 7.55 -19.08 14.09
C GLY A 99 8.95 -19.56 14.45
N MET A 100 9.03 -20.84 14.83
CA MET A 100 10.29 -21.52 15.09
C MET A 100 10.60 -22.46 13.92
N GLU A 101 11.66 -22.18 13.17
CA GLU A 101 12.15 -23.08 12.13
C GLU A 101 13.53 -23.61 12.55
N LYS A 102 13.66 -24.94 12.69
CA LYS A 102 14.90 -25.61 13.12
C LYS A 102 15.47 -25.04 14.43
N GLY A 103 14.59 -24.67 15.37
CA GLY A 103 14.97 -24.11 16.67
C GLY A 103 15.43 -22.65 16.64
N LYS A 104 15.27 -21.95 15.52
CA LYS A 104 15.52 -20.51 15.41
C LYS A 104 14.23 -19.76 15.16
N ALA A 105 14.08 -18.60 15.81
CA ALA A 105 12.99 -17.68 15.54
C ALA A 105 13.14 -17.12 14.11
N VAL A 106 12.07 -17.20 13.32
CA VAL A 106 12.00 -16.70 11.95
C VAL A 106 10.68 -15.95 11.73
N GLY A 107 10.67 -15.04 10.75
CA GLY A 107 9.50 -14.21 10.44
C GLY A 107 9.31 -13.06 11.42
N LEU A 108 8.19 -12.34 11.29
CA LEU A 108 7.86 -11.20 12.13
C LEU A 108 6.57 -11.42 12.92
N THR A 109 6.56 -10.92 14.14
CA THR A 109 5.36 -10.83 14.97
C THR A 109 4.37 -9.81 14.40
N GLU A 110 3.12 -9.81 14.86
CA GLU A 110 2.11 -8.82 14.45
C GLU A 110 2.56 -7.38 14.73
N ALA A 111 3.16 -7.15 15.91
CA ALA A 111 3.68 -5.85 16.31
C ALA A 111 4.84 -5.38 15.40
N GLU A 112 5.72 -6.28 14.98
CA GLU A 112 6.81 -5.96 14.06
C GLU A 112 6.29 -5.70 12.64
N CYS A 113 5.26 -6.43 12.18
CA CYS A 113 4.61 -6.16 10.89
C CYS A 113 3.94 -4.78 10.87
N LEU A 114 3.29 -4.40 11.97
CA LEU A 114 2.74 -3.05 12.15
C LEU A 114 3.83 -1.99 12.15
N GLY A 115 4.93 -2.24 12.88
CA GLY A 115 6.11 -1.36 12.87
C GLY A 115 6.68 -1.18 11.46
N LEU A 116 6.74 -2.25 10.68
CA LEU A 116 7.24 -2.25 9.31
C LEU A 116 6.41 -1.36 8.37
N ILE A 117 5.08 -1.48 8.41
CA ILE A 117 4.21 -0.64 7.57
C ILE A 117 4.25 0.82 8.02
N THR A 118 4.32 1.10 9.33
CA THR A 118 4.44 2.48 9.82
C THR A 118 5.78 3.11 9.44
N ASP A 119 6.89 2.37 9.56
CA ASP A 119 8.23 2.86 9.19
C ASP A 119 8.32 3.14 7.68
N PHE A 120 7.66 2.32 6.85
CA PHE A 120 7.54 2.56 5.43
C PHE A 120 6.77 3.85 5.12
N LEU A 121 5.61 4.06 5.74
CA LEU A 121 4.82 5.27 5.53
C LEU A 121 5.57 6.51 5.98
N ASP A 122 6.20 6.46 7.16
CA ASP A 122 7.03 7.56 7.65
C ASP A 122 8.19 7.82 6.69
N TRP A 123 8.82 6.78 6.13
CA TRP A 123 9.88 6.93 5.14
C TRP A 123 9.37 7.59 3.85
N VAL A 124 8.19 7.20 3.35
CA VAL A 124 7.55 7.83 2.18
C VAL A 124 7.23 9.31 2.46
N ASP A 125 6.72 9.63 3.65
CA ASP A 125 6.43 11.02 4.04
C ASP A 125 7.71 11.88 3.99
N HIS A 126 8.84 11.37 4.50
CA HIS A 126 10.14 12.07 4.38
C HIS A 126 10.57 12.23 2.91
N LEU A 127 10.39 11.21 2.06
CA LEU A 127 10.71 11.35 0.64
C LEU A 127 9.87 12.44 -0.03
N VAL A 128 8.58 12.52 0.30
CA VAL A 128 7.70 13.57 -0.25
C VAL A 128 8.13 14.95 0.23
N GLU A 129 8.59 15.08 1.48
CA GLU A 129 9.16 16.32 2.01
C GLU A 129 10.47 16.71 1.31
N ASP A 130 11.34 15.75 1.02
CA ASP A 130 12.62 15.97 0.33
C ASP A 130 12.44 16.29 -1.16
N VAL A 131 11.41 15.70 -1.80
CA VAL A 131 11.04 15.95 -3.20
C VAL A 131 10.17 17.20 -3.34
N ARG A 132 9.79 17.89 -2.24
CA ARG A 132 9.07 19.16 -2.37
C ARG A 132 9.84 20.08 -3.30
N PRO A 133 9.17 20.62 -4.33
CA PRO A 133 9.78 21.50 -5.30
C PRO A 133 10.69 22.51 -4.62
N PHE A 134 11.95 22.58 -5.05
CA PHE A 134 12.80 23.74 -4.77
C PHE A 134 11.94 25.00 -4.99
N ALA A 135 12.08 26.02 -4.14
CA ALA A 135 11.33 27.28 -4.23
C ALA A 135 11.45 27.99 -5.60
N SER A 136 12.30 27.48 -6.50
CA SER A 136 12.54 27.90 -7.87
C SER A 136 11.92 27.00 -8.95
N TRP A 137 11.12 25.98 -8.61
CA TRP A 137 10.32 25.29 -9.63
C TRP A 137 9.48 26.36 -10.30
N PRO A 138 9.55 26.52 -11.63
CA PRO A 138 8.92 27.65 -12.30
C PRO A 138 7.48 27.70 -11.80
N ALA A 139 7.16 28.75 -11.04
CA ALA A 139 5.78 29.07 -10.69
C ALA A 139 5.05 28.89 -11.99
N ALA A 140 4.09 27.95 -12.03
CA ALA A 140 3.37 27.57 -13.24
C ALA A 140 3.00 28.87 -13.91
N THR A 141 3.85 29.28 -14.85
CA THR A 141 3.75 30.59 -15.46
C THR A 141 2.56 30.30 -16.28
N GLU A 142 1.44 30.90 -15.85
CA GLU A 142 0.16 30.82 -16.51
C GLU A 142 0.51 30.63 -17.96
N LEU A 143 0.17 29.45 -18.49
CA LEU A 143 -0.04 29.33 -19.91
C LEU A 143 -1.16 30.34 -20.11
N ALA A 144 -0.78 31.61 -20.24
CA ALA A 144 -1.47 32.64 -20.92
C ALA A 144 -1.72 31.94 -22.23
N PHE A 145 -2.92 31.37 -22.29
CA PHE A 145 -3.63 31.07 -23.49
C PHE A 145 -3.24 32.21 -24.40
N LEU A 146 -2.31 31.91 -25.31
CA LEU A 146 -2.09 32.73 -26.47
C LEU A 146 -3.47 32.70 -27.11
N ASP A 147 -4.26 33.72 -26.80
CA ASP A 147 -5.20 34.35 -27.71
C ASP A 147 -4.50 34.34 -29.07
N SER A 148 -4.72 33.26 -29.81
CA SER A 148 -4.57 33.26 -31.26
C SER A 148 -5.94 33.70 -31.74
N PRO A 149 -6.11 34.98 -32.09
CA PRO A 149 -7.31 35.41 -32.75
C PRO A 149 -7.31 34.81 -34.16
N ASP A 150 -8.39 34.10 -34.42
CA ASP A 150 -9.12 34.05 -35.67
C ASP A 150 -8.53 33.39 -36.93
N ASP A 151 -9.50 32.77 -37.60
CA ASP A 151 -9.61 32.63 -39.05
C ASP A 151 -8.77 31.54 -39.74
N SER A 152 -9.39 30.38 -39.95
CA SER A 152 -9.61 29.89 -41.31
C SER A 152 -10.57 28.71 -41.36
N THR A 153 -11.63 28.96 -42.12
CA THR A 153 -12.69 28.09 -42.59
C THR A 153 -12.13 26.93 -43.41
N ILE A 154 -12.35 25.66 -43.01
CA ILE A 154 -12.34 24.51 -43.94
C ILE A 154 -13.51 23.56 -43.60
N ALA A 155 -14.23 23.23 -44.67
CA ALA A 155 -15.55 22.65 -44.77
C ALA A 155 -15.70 21.20 -44.24
N PRO A 156 -16.95 20.78 -43.94
CA PRO A 156 -17.28 19.41 -43.58
C PRO A 156 -17.25 18.50 -44.81
N SER A 157 -16.53 17.38 -44.72
CA SER A 157 -16.69 16.26 -45.66
C SER A 157 -17.21 15.04 -44.91
N ALA A 158 -18.38 14.66 -45.41
CA ALA A 158 -19.23 13.56 -45.03
C ALA A 158 -18.53 12.19 -45.14
N ASP A 159 -18.93 11.30 -44.23
CA ASP A 159 -19.54 10.00 -44.53
C ASP A 159 -18.66 8.93 -45.18
N SER A 160 -18.47 7.81 -44.46
CA SER A 160 -18.58 6.45 -45.01
C SER A 160 -18.34 5.40 -43.91
N THR A 161 -19.42 4.67 -43.60
CA THR A 161 -19.54 3.18 -43.62
C THR A 161 -18.48 2.35 -42.88
N SER A 162 -18.74 1.25 -42.21
CA SER A 162 -19.91 0.41 -41.94
C SER A 162 -19.36 -0.84 -41.24
N ASP A 163 -20.17 -1.44 -40.39
CA ASP A 163 -20.32 -2.88 -40.19
C ASP A 163 -19.23 -3.80 -39.59
N ALA A 164 -19.70 -4.46 -38.53
CA ALA A 164 -19.74 -5.91 -38.31
C ALA A 164 -18.43 -6.67 -38.02
N ALA A 165 -18.38 -7.23 -36.80
CA ALA A 165 -18.19 -8.67 -36.62
C ALA A 165 -18.61 -9.13 -35.22
N SER A 166 -19.69 -9.90 -35.17
CA SER A 166 -20.03 -10.83 -34.10
C SER A 166 -19.01 -11.97 -34.00
N SER A 167 -18.75 -12.46 -32.79
CA SER A 167 -18.33 -13.84 -32.44
C SER A 167 -18.35 -13.92 -30.90
N GLU A 168 -19.40 -14.41 -30.24
CA GLU A 168 -19.73 -15.83 -30.02
C GLU A 168 -18.53 -16.76 -29.85
N THR A 169 -18.27 -17.21 -28.61
CA THR A 169 -18.01 -18.59 -28.16
C THR A 169 -17.51 -18.49 -26.70
N GLY A 170 -18.15 -19.08 -25.69
CA GLY A 170 -18.43 -20.50 -25.58
C GLY A 170 -17.32 -21.15 -24.75
N GLY A 171 -17.45 -21.13 -23.41
CA GLY A 171 -16.42 -21.64 -22.50
C GLY A 171 -17.00 -22.09 -21.16
N ALA A 172 -17.86 -23.11 -21.19
CA ALA A 172 -18.26 -23.84 -20.00
C ALA A 172 -17.04 -24.53 -19.38
N THR A 173 -16.74 -24.24 -18.11
CA THR A 173 -15.74 -25.01 -17.34
C THR A 173 -16.45 -25.72 -16.19
N PRO A 174 -16.29 -27.05 -16.04
CA PRO A 174 -17.06 -27.88 -15.12
C PRO A 174 -16.65 -27.73 -13.66
N SER A 175 -17.64 -27.92 -12.78
CA SER A 175 -17.49 -28.11 -11.34
C SER A 175 -16.67 -29.36 -11.02
N PRO A 176 -15.75 -29.31 -10.04
CA PRO A 176 -15.34 -30.48 -9.28
C PRO A 176 -16.27 -30.67 -8.08
N LYS A 177 -17.09 -31.73 -8.15
CA LYS A 177 -17.60 -32.44 -6.98
C LYS A 177 -16.44 -33.23 -6.39
N ASP A 178 -15.99 -32.88 -5.20
CA ASP A 178 -15.30 -33.83 -4.30
C ASP A 178 -15.65 -33.43 -2.85
N SER A 179 -16.56 -34.18 -2.21
CA SER A 179 -16.23 -35.40 -1.45
C SER A 179 -15.46 -35.07 -0.16
N LEU A 180 -16.17 -34.53 0.85
CA LEU A 180 -15.73 -34.61 2.24
C LEU A 180 -16.52 -35.72 2.92
N GLN A 181 -15.88 -36.89 2.97
CA GLN A 181 -16.27 -38.00 3.81
C GLN A 181 -16.09 -37.63 5.28
N SER A 182 -17.11 -37.99 6.04
CA SER A 182 -17.16 -38.07 7.49
C SER A 182 -15.96 -38.80 8.09
N SER A 183 -15.45 -38.29 9.21
CA SER A 183 -14.89 -39.14 10.25
C SER A 183 -15.15 -38.48 11.61
N GLU A 184 -16.28 -38.88 12.21
CA GLU A 184 -16.44 -38.94 13.66
C GLU A 184 -15.38 -39.90 14.21
N VAL A 185 -14.60 -39.45 15.19
CA VAL A 185 -13.91 -40.35 16.11
C VAL A 185 -14.22 -39.86 17.52
N SER A 186 -14.72 -40.80 18.31
CA SER A 186 -15.17 -40.73 19.69
C SER A 186 -14.10 -40.26 20.69
#